data_AF-A0A1V9ZL87-F1
#
_entry.id   AF-A0A1V9ZL87-F1
#
_cell.length_a   1.000
_cell.length_b   1.000
_cell.length_c   1.000
_cell.angle_alpha   90.00
_cell.angle_beta   90.00
_cell.angle_gamma   90.00
#
_symmetry.space_group_name_H-M   'P 1'
#
loop_
_entity.id
_entity.type
_entity.pdbx_description
1 polymer ?
#
loop_
_entity_poly.entity_id
_entity_poly.type
_entity_poly.pdbx_seq_one_letter_code
_entity_poly.pdbx_strand_id
1 'polypeptide(L)'
;MATSNRTEGCTTSAMDEAASEGHFNIVEFLHENRTEGCTTIAMDKAASHGFWDIVQWLHENRSEGCSVNAMDQVAYGGHLNVVKYLHENRTEGCSTNALDYAVYCGHLDIIKFLTDHCTEGFTTSGKNHALDRNQIEIVELLNIHDDLPSPKRRKTVSIGQ
;
A
#
# COMPACT_ATOMS: atom_id res chain seq x y z
N MET A 1 21.89 31.41 -2.22
CA MET A 1 23.01 30.75 -2.92
C MET A 1 22.41 29.77 -3.90
N ALA A 2 22.64 29.92 -5.20
CA ALA A 2 22.08 29.01 -6.20
C ALA A 2 22.89 27.70 -6.16
N THR A 3 22.26 26.62 -5.73
CA THR A 3 22.80 25.27 -5.87
C THR A 3 22.81 24.93 -7.35
N SER A 4 23.98 24.97 -7.97
CA SER A 4 24.15 24.62 -9.38
C SER A 4 23.91 23.11 -9.52
N ASN A 5 22.67 22.73 -9.81
CA ASN A 5 22.31 21.34 -10.05
C ASN A 5 22.98 20.84 -11.34
N ARG A 6 23.71 19.72 -11.24
CA ARG A 6 24.27 19.04 -12.41
C ARG A 6 23.15 18.57 -13.32
N THR A 7 23.26 18.85 -14.61
CA THR A 7 22.26 18.50 -15.64
C THR A 7 22.44 17.09 -16.18
N GLU A 8 23.45 16.34 -15.72
CA GLU A 8 23.67 14.96 -16.13
C GLU A 8 22.72 14.00 -15.38
N GLY A 9 21.73 13.46 -16.08
CA GLY A 9 21.23 12.08 -15.94
C GLY A 9 20.55 11.63 -14.64
N CYS A 10 19.92 12.50 -13.86
CA CYS A 10 18.99 12.01 -12.83
C CYS A 10 17.62 11.76 -13.49
N THR A 11 17.04 10.59 -13.28
CA THR A 11 15.64 10.29 -13.63
C THR A 11 14.87 10.09 -12.34
N THR A 12 13.54 9.95 -12.43
CA THR A 12 12.70 9.56 -11.29
C THR A 12 13.15 8.27 -10.61
N SER A 13 13.89 7.41 -11.34
CA SER A 13 14.45 6.15 -10.85
C SER A 13 15.33 6.32 -9.61
N ALA A 14 16.04 7.45 -9.46
CA ALA A 14 16.91 7.62 -8.30
C ALA A 14 16.12 7.64 -6.97
N MET A 15 14.98 8.35 -6.95
CA MET A 15 14.12 8.41 -5.76
C MET A 15 13.27 7.15 -5.62
N ASP A 16 12.82 6.56 -6.73
CA ASP A 16 12.09 5.30 -6.73
C ASP A 16 12.92 4.17 -6.10
N GLU A 17 14.19 4.02 -6.51
CA GLU A 17 15.11 3.01 -5.96
C GLU A 17 15.49 3.32 -4.50
N ALA A 18 15.76 4.59 -4.17
CA ALA A 18 16.06 4.96 -2.78
C ALA A 18 14.89 4.64 -1.83
N ALA A 19 13.65 4.88 -2.26
CA ALA A 19 12.46 4.51 -1.51
C ALA A 19 12.27 2.98 -1.45
N SER A 20 12.53 2.29 -2.55
CA SER A 20 12.44 0.82 -2.64
C SER A 20 13.43 0.10 -1.71
N GLU A 21 14.61 0.67 -1.48
CA GLU A 21 15.68 0.12 -0.64
C GLU A 21 15.69 0.70 0.80
N GLY A 22 14.71 1.54 1.15
CA GLY A 22 14.57 2.05 2.52
C GLY A 22 15.55 3.16 2.88
N HIS A 23 16.18 3.80 1.89
CA HIS A 23 17.19 4.82 2.08
C HIS A 23 16.56 6.21 2.29
N PHE A 24 15.90 6.40 3.43
CA PHE A 24 15.13 7.61 3.71
C PHE A 24 15.94 8.91 3.59
N ASN A 25 17.17 8.94 4.09
CA ASN A 25 18.07 10.08 3.96
C ASN A 25 18.39 10.44 2.50
N ILE A 26 18.43 9.45 1.60
CA ILE A 26 18.63 9.68 0.17
C ILE A 26 17.33 10.21 -0.46
N VAL A 27 16.16 9.70 -0.05
CA VAL A 27 14.87 10.22 -0.50
C VAL A 27 14.74 11.71 -0.17
N GLU A 28 15.01 12.10 1.08
CA GLU A 28 14.97 13.51 1.51
C GLU A 28 15.99 14.35 0.75
N PHE A 29 17.24 13.87 0.63
CA PHE A 29 18.27 14.58 -0.14
C PHE A 29 17.86 14.81 -1.59
N LEU A 30 17.33 13.77 -2.26
CA LEU A 30 16.88 13.88 -3.64
C LEU A 30 15.71 14.86 -3.76
N HIS A 31 14.77 14.88 -2.81
CA HIS A 31 13.67 15.84 -2.84
C HIS A 31 14.14 17.30 -2.74
N GLU A 32 15.03 17.59 -1.78
CA GLU A 32 15.50 18.95 -1.52
C GLU A 32 16.44 19.48 -2.62
N ASN A 33 17.18 18.58 -3.28
CA ASN A 33 18.26 18.96 -4.19
C ASN A 33 17.96 18.68 -5.66
N ARG A 34 16.90 17.94 -5.98
CA ARG A 34 16.56 17.53 -7.36
C ARG A 34 15.11 17.88 -7.69
N THR A 35 14.83 18.05 -8.98
CA THR A 35 13.50 18.47 -9.47
C THR A 35 12.76 17.36 -10.22
N GLU A 36 13.44 16.25 -10.52
CA GLU A 36 12.88 15.15 -11.30
C GLU A 36 11.75 14.41 -10.56
N GLY A 37 11.80 14.37 -9.22
CA GLY A 37 10.79 13.71 -8.40
C GLY A 37 10.89 12.19 -8.39
N CYS A 38 9.75 11.54 -8.21
CA CYS A 38 9.61 10.09 -8.23
C CYS A 38 8.42 9.67 -9.12
N THR A 39 8.10 8.39 -9.11
CA THR A 39 6.85 7.86 -9.64
C THR A 39 6.06 7.18 -8.51
N THR A 40 4.92 6.58 -8.84
CA THR A 40 4.17 5.75 -7.87
C THR A 40 5.00 4.57 -7.37
N ILE A 41 6.05 4.16 -8.09
CA ILE A 41 6.95 3.06 -7.70
C ILE A 41 7.58 3.33 -6.33
N ALA A 42 7.97 4.58 -6.04
CA ALA A 42 8.55 4.94 -4.74
C ALA A 42 7.63 4.54 -3.57
N MET A 43 6.36 4.93 -3.60
CA MET A 43 5.42 4.62 -2.53
C MET A 43 4.97 3.16 -2.57
N ASP A 44 4.74 2.58 -3.75
CA ASP A 44 4.37 1.18 -3.91
C ASP A 44 5.40 0.24 -3.31
N LYS A 45 6.69 0.48 -3.60
CA LYS A 45 7.80 -0.35 -3.12
C LYS A 45 8.09 -0.11 -1.64
N ALA A 46 8.13 1.14 -1.20
CA ALA A 46 8.27 1.45 0.21
C ALA A 46 7.15 0.81 1.05
N ALA A 47 5.91 0.83 0.57
CA ALA A 47 4.78 0.17 1.23
C ALA A 47 4.95 -1.36 1.25
N SER A 48 5.34 -1.97 0.12
CA SER A 48 5.55 -3.42 0.03
C SER A 48 6.62 -3.97 0.98
N HIS A 49 7.62 -3.16 1.31
CA HIS A 49 8.69 -3.51 2.26
C HIS A 49 8.43 -2.99 3.69
N GLY A 50 7.32 -2.29 3.91
CA GLY A 50 6.93 -1.81 5.23
C GLY A 50 7.73 -0.61 5.73
N PHE A 51 8.36 0.17 4.84
CA PHE A 51 9.11 1.38 5.19
C PHE A 51 8.18 2.54 5.54
N TRP A 52 7.60 2.45 6.74
CA TRP A 52 6.63 3.40 7.30
C TRP A 52 7.05 4.87 7.11
N ASP A 53 8.26 5.22 7.54
CA ASP A 53 8.73 6.62 7.53
C ASP A 53 8.77 7.18 6.09
N ILE A 54 9.18 6.36 5.12
CA ILE A 54 9.22 6.75 3.71
C ILE A 54 7.80 6.88 3.16
N VAL A 55 6.88 5.97 3.47
CA VAL A 55 5.49 6.05 3.00
C VAL A 55 4.80 7.30 3.52
N GLN A 56 4.93 7.59 4.82
CA GLN A 56 4.35 8.78 5.42
C GLN A 56 4.94 10.03 4.78
N TRP A 57 6.27 10.10 4.69
CA TRP A 57 6.95 11.26 4.13
C TRP A 57 6.61 11.49 2.65
N LEU A 58 6.57 10.43 1.83
CA LEU A 58 6.16 10.52 0.42
C LEU A 58 4.73 11.01 0.30
N HIS A 59 3.81 10.57 1.17
CA HIS A 59 2.43 11.05 1.16
C HIS A 59 2.33 12.55 1.48
N GLU A 60 3.09 13.03 2.45
CA GLU A 60 3.05 14.42 2.92
C GLU A 60 3.76 15.39 1.96
N ASN A 61 4.81 14.95 1.25
CA ASN A 61 5.71 15.82 0.49
C ASN A 61 5.64 15.63 -1.03
N ARG A 62 4.97 14.58 -1.52
CA ARG A 62 4.88 14.25 -2.96
C ARG A 62 3.42 14.09 -3.39
N SER A 63 3.15 14.40 -4.67
CA SER A 63 1.81 14.34 -5.25
C SER A 63 1.56 13.11 -6.11
N GLU A 64 2.61 12.35 -6.44
CA GLU A 64 2.58 11.18 -7.31
C GLU A 64 1.69 10.07 -6.74
N GLY A 65 1.69 9.91 -5.42
CA GLY A 65 0.85 8.93 -4.74
C GLY A 65 1.34 7.50 -4.85
N CYS A 66 0.39 6.57 -4.76
CA CYS A 66 0.62 5.15 -4.99
C CYS A 66 -0.34 4.61 -6.05
N SER A 67 -0.13 3.37 -6.46
CA SER A 67 -1.10 2.61 -7.24
C SER A 67 -1.91 1.68 -6.34
N VAL A 68 -2.94 1.04 -6.90
CA VAL A 68 -3.68 -0.05 -6.22
C VAL A 68 -2.73 -1.17 -5.76
N ASN A 69 -1.62 -1.36 -6.48
CA ASN A 69 -0.63 -2.37 -6.16
C ASN A 69 0.06 -2.10 -4.81
N ALA A 70 0.13 -0.85 -4.32
CA ALA A 70 0.66 -0.60 -2.99
C ALA A 70 -0.12 -1.35 -1.91
N MET A 71 -1.45 -1.31 -1.97
CA MET A 71 -2.33 -1.99 -1.01
C MET A 71 -2.27 -3.51 -1.15
N ASP A 72 -2.19 -4.01 -2.38
CA ASP A 72 -2.05 -5.45 -2.62
C ASP A 72 -0.70 -5.98 -2.08
N GLN A 73 0.40 -5.28 -2.37
CA GLN A 73 1.75 -5.71 -1.98
C GLN A 73 2.03 -5.49 -0.49
N VAL A 74 1.51 -4.44 0.13
CA VAL A 74 1.63 -4.27 1.59
C VAL A 74 0.84 -5.35 2.34
N ALA A 75 -0.31 -5.78 1.80
CA ALA A 75 -1.08 -6.89 2.34
C ALA A 75 -0.33 -8.22 2.20
N TYR A 76 0.38 -8.43 1.09
CA TYR A 76 1.30 -9.56 0.92
C TYR A 76 2.46 -9.52 1.93
N GLY A 77 3.08 -8.35 2.12
CA GLY A 77 4.23 -8.14 3.01
C GLY A 77 3.92 -8.21 4.51
N GLY A 78 2.64 -8.07 4.89
CA GLY A 78 2.23 -8.20 6.30
C GLY A 78 2.31 -6.91 7.11
N HIS A 79 2.39 -5.74 6.46
CA HIS A 79 2.62 -4.46 7.15
C HIS A 79 1.31 -3.75 7.50
N LEU A 80 0.65 -4.19 8.58
CA LEU A 80 -0.68 -3.68 8.99
C LEU A 80 -0.73 -2.15 9.21
N ASN A 81 0.32 -1.56 9.78
CA ASN A 81 0.39 -0.11 9.99
C ASN A 81 0.29 0.65 8.67
N VAL A 82 1.03 0.19 7.65
CA VAL A 82 1.01 0.79 6.32
C VAL A 82 -0.33 0.53 5.62
N VAL A 83 -0.92 -0.66 5.76
CA VAL A 83 -2.29 -0.96 5.26
C VAL A 83 -3.31 0.05 5.78
N LYS A 84 -3.34 0.26 7.10
CA LYS A 84 -4.28 1.20 7.74
C LYS A 84 -4.07 2.62 7.24
N TYR A 85 -2.82 3.07 7.18
CA TYR A 85 -2.48 4.41 6.74
C TYR A 85 -2.87 4.66 5.29
N LEU A 86 -2.55 3.74 4.38
CA LEU A 86 -2.94 3.84 2.99
C LEU A 86 -4.48 3.82 2.85
N HIS A 87 -5.18 2.99 3.61
CA HIS A 87 -6.65 2.94 3.58
C HIS A 87 -7.30 4.25 4.07
N GLU A 88 -6.74 4.88 5.09
CA GLU A 88 -7.30 6.11 5.68
C GLU A 88 -6.96 7.37 4.88
N ASN A 89 -5.80 7.40 4.21
CA ASN A 89 -5.25 8.62 3.61
C ASN A 89 -5.20 8.60 2.08
N ARG A 90 -5.46 7.45 1.44
CA ARG A 90 -5.46 7.30 -0.03
C ARG A 90 -6.82 6.83 -0.55
N THR A 91 -7.09 7.14 -1.81
CA THR A 91 -8.38 6.84 -2.47
C THR A 91 -8.28 5.72 -3.49
N GLU A 92 -7.06 5.27 -3.79
CA GLU A 92 -6.74 4.22 -4.76
C GLU A 92 -7.33 2.88 -4.35
N GLY A 93 -7.44 2.62 -3.04
CA GLY A 93 -8.09 1.44 -2.49
C GLY A 93 -7.25 0.15 -2.63
N CYS A 94 -7.91 -0.98 -2.45
CA CYS A 94 -7.37 -2.33 -2.59
C CYS A 94 -7.96 -3.00 -3.83
N SER A 95 -7.26 -3.98 -4.43
CA SER A 95 -7.93 -4.92 -5.33
C SER A 95 -8.37 -6.16 -4.56
N THR A 96 -9.07 -7.09 -5.23
CA THR A 96 -9.37 -8.41 -4.65
C THR A 96 -8.11 -9.20 -4.28
N ASN A 97 -6.95 -8.86 -4.88
CA ASN A 97 -5.69 -9.53 -4.59
C ASN A 97 -5.16 -9.22 -3.19
N ALA A 98 -5.45 -8.05 -2.61
CA ALA A 98 -4.95 -7.69 -1.29
C ALA A 98 -5.36 -8.72 -0.23
N LEU A 99 -6.64 -9.11 -0.21
CA LEU A 99 -7.15 -10.10 0.72
C LEU A 99 -6.65 -11.50 0.38
N ASP A 100 -6.62 -11.89 -0.90
CA ASP A 100 -6.07 -13.17 -1.34
C ASP A 100 -4.59 -13.34 -0.94
N TYR A 101 -3.78 -12.28 -1.05
CA TYR A 101 -2.38 -12.28 -0.62
C TYR A 101 -2.21 -12.31 0.89
N ALA A 102 -3.04 -11.55 1.63
CA ALA A 102 -3.04 -11.62 3.09
C ALA A 102 -3.39 -13.04 3.58
N VAL A 103 -4.37 -13.69 2.94
CA VAL A 103 -4.74 -15.08 3.21
C VAL A 103 -3.61 -16.04 2.85
N TYR A 104 -3.06 -15.92 1.64
CA TYR A 104 -1.94 -16.73 1.19
C TYR A 104 -0.77 -16.70 2.18
N CYS A 105 -0.41 -15.52 2.68
CA CYS A 105 0.65 -15.35 3.67
C CYS A 105 0.22 -15.67 5.12
N GLY A 106 -1.07 -15.76 5.41
CA GLY A 106 -1.60 -16.01 6.76
C GLY A 106 -1.62 -14.79 7.67
N HIS A 107 -1.65 -13.58 7.12
CA HIS A 107 -1.61 -12.31 7.88
C HIS A 107 -2.98 -11.97 8.47
N LEU A 108 -3.37 -12.68 9.52
CA LEU A 108 -4.71 -12.62 10.12
C LEU A 108 -5.19 -11.21 10.47
N ASP A 109 -4.32 -10.34 10.98
CA ASP A 109 -4.70 -8.98 11.37
C ASP A 109 -5.05 -8.11 10.16
N ILE A 110 -4.38 -8.34 9.02
CA ILE A 110 -4.69 -7.67 7.76
C ILE A 110 -5.95 -8.26 7.15
N ILE A 111 -6.15 -9.57 7.22
CA ILE A 111 -7.38 -10.23 6.78
C ILE A 111 -8.58 -9.61 7.49
N LYS A 112 -8.54 -9.55 8.84
CA LYS A 112 -9.58 -8.90 9.67
C LYS A 112 -9.83 -7.45 9.24
N PHE A 113 -8.75 -6.69 9.05
CA PHE A 113 -8.88 -5.29 8.63
C PHE A 113 -9.54 -5.15 7.26
N LEU A 114 -9.06 -5.91 6.26
CA LEU A 114 -9.57 -5.84 4.89
C LEU A 114 -11.01 -6.36 4.78
N THR A 115 -11.40 -7.39 5.52
CA THR A 115 -12.80 -7.87 5.51
C THR A 115 -13.78 -6.87 6.13
N ASP A 116 -13.33 -6.09 7.10
CA ASP A 116 -14.15 -5.06 7.75
C ASP A 116 -14.23 -3.75 6.94
N HIS A 117 -13.20 -3.44 6.14
CA HIS A 117 -13.01 -2.10 5.56
C HIS A 117 -12.96 -2.05 4.02
N CYS A 118 -12.61 -3.14 3.33
CA CYS A 118 -12.64 -3.21 1.86
C CYS A 118 -13.99 -3.77 1.37
N THR A 119 -14.52 -3.16 0.31
CA THR A 119 -15.81 -3.54 -0.32
C THR A 119 -15.65 -4.43 -1.54
N GLU A 120 -14.41 -4.58 -2.01
CA GLU A 120 -14.00 -5.28 -3.23
C GLU A 120 -14.15 -6.79 -3.09
N GLY A 121 -14.20 -7.31 -1.85
CA GLY A 121 -14.35 -8.74 -1.55
C GLY A 121 -13.06 -9.54 -1.76
N PHE A 122 -13.19 -10.87 -1.81
CA PHE A 122 -12.10 -11.81 -2.09
C PHE A 122 -12.49 -12.77 -3.21
N THR A 123 -11.49 -13.43 -3.82
CA THR A 123 -11.76 -14.45 -4.83
C THR A 123 -11.81 -15.84 -4.22
N THR A 124 -12.35 -16.82 -4.96
CA THR A 124 -12.30 -18.24 -4.55
C THR A 124 -10.87 -18.74 -4.32
N SER A 125 -9.86 -18.09 -4.90
CA SER A 125 -8.45 -18.44 -4.71
C SER A 125 -7.99 -18.25 -3.28
N GLY A 126 -8.37 -17.16 -2.61
CA GLY A 126 -8.04 -16.93 -1.19
C GLY A 126 -8.57 -18.05 -0.30
N LYS A 127 -9.84 -18.44 -0.47
CA LYS A 127 -10.44 -19.57 0.28
C LYS A 127 -9.71 -20.89 0.04
N ASN A 128 -9.38 -21.22 -1.21
CA ASN A 128 -8.64 -22.44 -1.53
C ASN A 128 -7.25 -22.44 -0.88
N HIS A 129 -6.54 -21.32 -0.90
CA HIS A 129 -5.25 -21.20 -0.24
C HIS A 129 -5.33 -21.40 1.29
N ALA A 130 -6.36 -20.84 1.94
CA ALA A 130 -6.58 -21.06 3.37
C ALA A 130 -6.85 -22.54 3.70
N LEU A 131 -7.64 -23.22 2.86
CA LEU A 131 -7.94 -24.65 2.99
C LEU A 131 -6.71 -25.52 2.77
N ASP A 132 -5.96 -25.28 1.69
CA ASP A 132 -4.74 -26.04 1.35
C ASP A 132 -3.66 -25.96 2.44
N ARG A 133 -3.61 -24.83 3.16
CA ARG A 133 -2.69 -24.58 4.27
C ARG A 133 -3.25 -24.94 5.64
N ASN A 134 -4.47 -25.50 5.70
CA ASN A 134 -5.17 -25.86 6.93
C ASN A 134 -5.31 -24.68 7.92
N GLN A 135 -5.52 -23.47 7.39
CA GLN A 135 -5.71 -22.24 8.16
C GLN A 135 -7.18 -22.09 8.58
N ILE A 136 -7.63 -22.95 9.50
CA ILE A 136 -9.05 -23.05 9.89
C ILE A 136 -9.64 -21.72 10.36
N GLU A 137 -8.91 -20.95 11.17
CA GLU A 137 -9.37 -19.64 11.65
C GLU A 137 -9.65 -18.66 10.50
N ILE A 138 -8.82 -18.68 9.45
CA ILE A 138 -9.01 -17.81 8.27
C ILE A 138 -10.22 -18.29 7.45
N VAL A 139 -10.40 -19.61 7.30
CA VAL A 139 -11.57 -20.17 6.60
C VAL A 139 -12.87 -19.79 7.32
N GLU A 140 -12.92 -19.93 8.64
CA GLU A 140 -14.07 -19.52 9.45
C GLU A 140 -14.36 -18.03 9.30
N LEU A 141 -13.32 -17.19 9.37
CA LEU A 141 -13.44 -15.75 9.17
C LEU A 141 -14.01 -15.41 7.78
N LEU A 142 -13.47 -16.00 6.72
CA LEU A 142 -13.93 -15.75 5.34
C LEU A 142 -15.38 -16.24 5.12
N ASN A 143 -15.81 -17.29 5.80
CA ASN A 143 -17.19 -17.78 5.72
C ASN A 143 -18.19 -16.84 6.41
N ILE A 144 -17.81 -16.25 7.55
CA ILE A 144 -18.67 -15.28 8.27
C ILE A 144 -18.95 -14.05 7.40
N HIS A 145 -17.96 -13.58 6.64
CA HIS A 145 -18.09 -12.39 5.81
C HIS A 145 -18.81 -12.62 4.47
N ASP A 146 -18.93 -13.86 3.98
CA ASP A 146 -19.72 -14.23 2.79
C ASP A 146 -21.23 -13.94 2.96
N ASP A 147 -21.71 -14.00 4.21
CA ASP A 147 -23.13 -13.85 4.56
C ASP A 147 -23.55 -12.39 4.83
N LEU A 148 -22.61 -11.44 4.81
CA LEU A 148 -22.90 -10.04 5.15
C LEU A 148 -23.14 -9.16 3.90
N PRO A 149 -24.20 -8.35 3.88
CA PRO A 149 -24.44 -7.42 2.78
C PRO A 149 -23.30 -6.39 2.69
N SER A 150 -22.73 -6.22 1.49
CA SER A 150 -21.54 -5.42 1.23
C SER A 150 -21.58 -4.04 1.93
N PRO A 151 -20.47 -3.58 2.56
CA PRO A 151 -20.45 -2.28 3.23
C PRO A 151 -20.73 -1.15 2.23
N LYS A 152 -21.62 -0.23 2.59
CA LYS A 152 -22.00 0.91 1.73
C LYS A 152 -20.80 1.85 1.56
N ARG A 153 -20.45 2.17 0.30
CA ARG A 153 -19.40 3.14 -0.10
C ARG A 153 -19.42 4.40 0.78
N ARG A 154 -18.26 4.77 1.35
CA ARG A 154 -18.05 6.09 1.96
C ARG A 154 -18.15 7.16 0.88
N LYS A 155 -18.98 8.18 1.14
CA LYS A 155 -19.04 9.40 0.34
C LYS A 155 -17.69 10.11 0.48
N THR A 156 -17.07 10.44 -0.63
CA THR A 156 -15.88 11.28 -0.69
C THR A 156 -16.14 12.59 0.05
N VAL A 157 -15.34 12.87 1.08
CA VAL A 157 -15.28 14.19 1.68
C VAL A 157 -14.42 15.04 0.73
N SER A 158 -15.06 15.86 -0.08
CA SER A 158 -14.37 16.94 -0.80
C SER A 158 -13.76 17.88 0.23
N ILE A 159 -12.44 17.80 0.39
CA ILE A 159 -11.68 18.86 1.06
C ILE A 159 -11.48 19.95 0.00
N GLY A 160 -12.18 21.06 0.16
CA GLY A 160 -12.11 22.20 -0.74
C GLY A 160 -10.79 22.97 -0.58
N GLN A 161 -10.31 23.42 -1.75
CA GLN A 161 -9.40 24.54 -2.08
C GLN A 161 -8.38 25.03 -1.05
#